data_AF-A0A9D2R3P0-F1
#
_entry.id   AF-A0A9D2R3P0-F1
#
_cell.length_a   1.000
_cell.length_b   1.000
_cell.length_c   1.000
_cell.angle_alpha   90.00
_cell.angle_beta   90.00
_cell.angle_gamma   90.00
#
_symmetry.space_group_name_H-M   'P 1'
#
loop_
_entity.id
_entity.type
_entity.pdbx_description
1 polymer ?
#
loop_
_entity_poly.entity_id
_entity_poly.type
_entity_poly.pdbx_seq_one_letter_code
_entity_poly.pdbx_strand_id
1 'polypeptide(L)'
;MSRFCLPRDIYHGKGSLEELKNLKGKKAILVVGGGSMKRQGFLDRAVNYLKEAGMEVELFEGVEPDPSVETVMRGAEAMRKFEPDWIVSMGGGSPIDAAKAMWAFYEYPDTTFEDLCTPFNFPELRTKAKFAAIPSTSGTATEV
;
A
#
# COMPACT_ATOMS: atom_id res chain seq x y z
N MET A 1 -27.22 -10.38 14.57
CA MET A 1 -26.00 -11.10 14.15
C MET A 1 -24.87 -10.06 14.12
N SER A 2 -23.74 -10.35 14.76
CA SER A 2 -22.61 -9.41 14.83
C SER A 2 -21.48 -9.90 13.92
N ARG A 3 -20.77 -8.98 13.26
CA ARG A 3 -19.65 -9.28 12.34
C ARG A 3 -18.37 -8.66 12.87
N PHE A 4 -17.30 -9.45 12.97
CA PHE A 4 -15.94 -9.02 13.34
C PHE A 4 -15.01 -9.31 12.16
N CYS A 5 -14.33 -8.29 11.63
CA CYS A 5 -13.46 -8.41 10.46
C CYS A 5 -12.09 -7.83 10.79
N LEU A 6 -11.05 -8.54 10.37
CA LEU A 6 -9.65 -8.12 10.42
C LEU A 6 -9.01 -8.47 9.07
N PRO A 7 -7.83 -7.91 8.74
CA PRO A 7 -7.01 -8.42 7.65
C PRO A 7 -6.76 -9.92 7.83
N ARG A 8 -6.62 -10.63 6.70
CA ARG A 8 -6.41 -12.09 6.71
C ARG A 8 -5.15 -12.48 7.48
N ASP A 9 -4.07 -11.73 7.27
CA ASP A 9 -2.74 -12.03 7.78
C ASP A 9 -2.19 -10.80 8.52
N ILE A 10 -1.70 -11.00 9.74
CA ILE A 10 -1.03 -9.98 10.55
C ILE A 10 0.29 -10.58 11.05
N TYR A 11 1.40 -10.00 10.60
CA TYR A 11 2.74 -10.40 11.02
C TYR A 11 3.28 -9.39 12.03
N HIS A 12 3.62 -9.85 13.22
CA HIS A 12 4.10 -9.00 14.31
C HIS A 12 5.36 -9.57 14.96
N GLY A 13 6.23 -8.68 15.44
CA GLY A 13 7.47 -9.02 16.12
C GLY A 13 8.70 -8.51 15.37
N LYS A 14 9.87 -8.60 16.03
CA LYS A 14 11.14 -8.20 15.44
C LYS A 14 11.44 -9.07 14.21
N GLY A 15 11.73 -8.43 13.08
CA GLY A 15 12.10 -9.11 11.83
C GLY A 15 10.93 -9.41 10.90
N SER A 16 9.68 -9.10 11.26
CA SER A 16 8.50 -9.37 10.42
C SER A 16 8.56 -8.76 9.01
N LEU A 17 9.35 -7.70 8.81
CA LEU A 17 9.59 -7.11 7.49
C LEU A 17 10.16 -8.12 6.47
N GLU A 18 10.88 -9.15 6.93
CA GLU A 18 11.45 -10.20 6.08
C GLU A 18 10.39 -11.03 5.35
N GLU A 19 9.13 -11.01 5.82
CA GLU A 19 8.04 -11.73 5.15
C GLU A 19 7.73 -11.23 3.74
N LEU A 20 8.21 -10.04 3.38
CA LEU A 20 8.16 -9.56 2.00
C LEU A 20 8.83 -10.54 1.01
N LYS A 21 9.83 -11.32 1.45
CA LYS A 21 10.50 -12.36 0.65
C LYS A 21 9.57 -13.51 0.25
N ASN A 22 8.53 -13.75 1.04
CA ASN A 22 7.62 -14.87 0.86
C ASN A 22 6.41 -14.53 -0.01
N LEU A 23 6.20 -13.25 -0.31
CA LEU A 23 5.13 -12.81 -1.21
C LEU A 23 5.32 -13.40 -2.62
N LYS A 24 4.20 -13.69 -3.28
CA LYS A 24 4.18 -14.25 -4.64
C LYS A 24 3.56 -13.24 -5.60
N GLY A 25 4.28 -12.92 -6.67
CA GLY A 25 3.96 -11.89 -7.65
C GLY A 25 5.16 -11.62 -8.54
N LYS A 26 4.99 -10.74 -9.54
CA LYS A 26 6.04 -10.31 -10.48
C LYS A 26 6.43 -8.86 -10.28
N LYS A 27 5.48 -8.01 -9.87
CA LYS A 27 5.69 -6.56 -9.74
C LYS A 27 5.14 -6.04 -8.42
N ALA A 28 5.92 -5.24 -7.73
CA ALA A 28 5.50 -4.55 -6.52
C ALA A 28 5.79 -3.04 -6.61
N ILE A 29 4.83 -2.22 -6.22
CA ILE A 29 5.06 -0.78 -6.04
C ILE A 29 5.10 -0.46 -4.55
N LEU A 30 6.10 0.30 -4.12
CA LEU A 30 6.20 0.82 -2.76
C LEU A 30 5.70 2.26 -2.68
N VAL A 31 4.75 2.52 -1.80
CA VAL A 31 4.23 3.86 -1.51
C VAL A 31 4.81 4.34 -0.18
N VAL A 32 5.48 5.50 -0.19
CA VAL A 32 6.13 6.08 0.99
C VAL A 32 5.97 7.60 1.10
N GLY A 33 5.94 8.11 2.33
CA GLY A 33 5.84 9.54 2.63
C GLY A 33 7.18 10.31 2.59
N GLY A 34 7.32 11.35 3.42
CA GLY A 34 8.43 12.33 3.48
C GLY A 34 9.83 11.82 3.89
N GLY A 35 10.14 10.55 3.64
CA GLY A 35 11.51 10.02 3.65
C GLY A 35 12.04 9.52 4.99
N SER A 36 11.23 9.44 6.06
CA SER A 36 11.66 8.82 7.33
C SER A 36 12.12 7.37 7.13
N MET A 37 11.34 6.57 6.39
CA MET A 37 11.63 5.18 6.07
C MET A 37 12.91 5.02 5.23
N LYS A 38 13.19 6.00 4.36
CA LYS A 38 14.40 6.04 3.54
C LYS A 38 15.64 6.37 4.38
N ARG A 39 15.59 7.44 5.18
CA ARG A 39 16.71 7.86 6.04
C ARG A 39 17.15 6.79 7.04
N GLN A 40 16.22 5.94 7.46
CA GLN A 40 16.48 4.86 8.42
C GLN A 40 16.84 3.52 7.74
N GLY A 41 16.91 3.46 6.41
CA GLY A 41 17.27 2.26 5.65
C GLY A 41 16.20 1.17 5.58
N PHE A 42 15.01 1.40 6.12
CA PHE A 42 13.91 0.43 6.05
C PHE A 42 13.34 0.29 4.64
N LEU A 43 13.29 1.38 3.88
CA LEU A 43 12.86 1.36 2.49
C LEU A 43 13.75 0.45 1.65
N ASP A 44 15.08 0.60 1.76
CA ASP A 44 16.03 -0.21 1.01
C ASP A 44 15.91 -1.69 1.38
N ARG A 45 15.69 -2.01 2.66
CA ARG A 45 15.44 -3.38 3.11
C ARG A 45 14.18 -3.96 2.46
N ALA A 46 13.07 -3.21 2.43
CA ALA A 46 11.84 -3.68 1.81
C ALA A 46 11.97 -3.91 0.31
N VAL A 47 12.63 -2.98 -0.40
CA VAL A 47 12.94 -3.13 -1.83
C VAL A 47 13.77 -4.39 -2.07
N ASN A 48 14.81 -4.62 -1.26
CA ASN A 48 15.67 -5.79 -1.41
C ASN A 48 14.90 -7.09 -1.15
N TYR A 49 14.04 -7.14 -0.13
CA TYR A 49 13.24 -8.34 0.17
C TYR A 49 12.24 -8.68 -0.93
N LEU A 50 11.61 -7.69 -1.57
CA LEU A 50 10.73 -7.94 -2.71
C LEU A 50 11.50 -8.38 -3.96
N LYS A 51 12.70 -7.83 -4.19
CA LYS A 51 13.60 -8.31 -5.24
C LYS A 51 14.07 -9.74 -4.98
N GLU A 52 14.37 -10.09 -3.73
CA GLU A 52 14.65 -11.48 -3.32
C GLU A 52 13.44 -12.40 -3.54
N ALA A 53 12.21 -11.88 -3.42
CA ALA A 53 10.99 -12.60 -3.80
C ALA A 53 10.81 -12.76 -5.32
N GLY A 54 11.71 -12.20 -6.13
CA GLY A 54 11.68 -12.26 -7.60
C GLY A 54 10.84 -11.17 -8.26
N MET A 55 10.55 -10.06 -7.57
CA MET A 55 9.72 -8.99 -8.11
C MET A 55 10.55 -7.84 -8.71
N GLU A 56 10.03 -7.27 -9.79
CA GLU A 56 10.36 -5.91 -10.21
C GLU A 56 9.73 -4.91 -9.23
N VAL A 57 10.46 -3.87 -8.84
CA VAL A 57 10.04 -2.95 -7.79
C VAL A 57 10.11 -1.50 -8.27
N GLU A 58 8.98 -0.78 -8.18
CA GLU A 58 8.88 0.66 -8.41
C GLU A 58 8.59 1.41 -7.09
N LEU A 59 9.02 2.67 -6.99
CA LEU A 59 8.79 3.52 -5.83
C LEU A 59 7.86 4.69 -6.21
N PHE A 60 6.82 4.89 -5.40
CA PHE A 60 6.05 6.11 -5.34
C PHE A 60 6.38 6.85 -4.04
N GLU A 61 7.26 7.83 -4.13
CA GLU A 61 7.77 8.59 -2.99
C GLU A 61 7.07 9.96 -2.87
N GLY A 62 7.09 10.51 -1.66
CA GLY A 62 6.70 11.90 -1.43
C GLY A 62 5.23 12.11 -1.10
N VAL A 63 4.52 11.08 -0.61
CA VAL A 63 3.18 11.28 -0.06
C VAL A 63 3.22 12.27 1.10
N GLU A 64 2.49 13.36 0.96
CA GLU A 64 2.37 14.43 1.95
C GLU A 64 1.50 14.01 3.15
N PRO A 65 1.68 14.64 4.33
CA PRO A 65 0.67 14.59 5.38
C PRO A 65 -0.68 15.09 4.85
N ASP A 66 -1.78 14.46 5.28
CA ASP A 66 -3.14 14.72 4.78
C ASP A 66 -3.20 14.72 3.24
N PRO A 67 -2.99 13.54 2.62
CA PRO A 67 -2.72 13.40 1.19
C PRO A 67 -3.88 13.93 0.34
N SER A 68 -3.53 14.71 -0.67
CA SER A 68 -4.48 15.27 -1.63
C SER A 68 -5.03 14.22 -2.60
N VAL A 69 -6.20 14.51 -3.18
CA VAL A 69 -6.77 13.71 -4.28
C VAL A 69 -5.81 13.68 -5.48
N GLU A 70 -5.08 14.77 -5.75
CA GLU A 70 -4.10 14.82 -6.84
C GLU A 70 -2.97 13.81 -6.64
N THR A 71 -2.42 13.72 -5.42
CA THR A 71 -1.39 12.72 -5.08
C THR A 71 -1.92 11.30 -5.24
N VAL A 72 -3.15 11.04 -4.80
CA VAL A 72 -3.81 9.73 -4.98
C VAL A 72 -3.95 9.38 -6.47
N MET A 73 -4.42 10.31 -7.30
CA MET A 73 -4.63 10.06 -8.73
C MET A 73 -3.30 9.84 -9.48
N ARG A 74 -2.24 10.58 -9.11
CA ARG A 74 -0.88 10.34 -9.62
C ARG A 74 -0.34 8.98 -9.23
N GLY A 75 -0.56 8.55 -8.00
CA GLY A 75 -0.18 7.21 -7.53
C GLY A 75 -0.93 6.11 -8.28
N ALA A 76 -2.24 6.28 -8.48
CA ALA A 76 -3.05 5.35 -9.28
C ALA A 76 -2.60 5.32 -10.74
N GLU A 77 -2.19 6.45 -11.33
CA GLU A 77 -1.64 6.49 -12.68
C GLU A 77 -0.29 5.77 -12.79
N ALA A 78 0.60 5.94 -11.81
CA ALA A 78 1.85 5.18 -11.73
C ALA A 78 1.58 3.68 -11.64
N MET A 79 0.61 3.26 -10.80
CA MET A 79 0.17 1.87 -10.71
C MET A 79 -0.39 1.36 -12.04
N ARG A 80 -1.18 2.15 -12.79
CA ARG A 80 -1.69 1.75 -14.11
C ARG A 80 -0.59 1.59 -15.15
N LYS A 81 0.46 2.42 -15.09
CA LYS A 81 1.62 2.32 -15.99
C LYS A 81 2.51 1.12 -15.65
N PHE A 82 2.69 0.84 -14.37
CA PHE A 82 3.58 -0.21 -13.88
C PHE A 82 2.92 -1.60 -13.85
N GLU A 83 1.60 -1.64 -13.60
CA GLU A 83 0.78 -2.84 -13.43
C GLU A 83 1.28 -3.77 -12.31
N PRO A 84 1.34 -3.31 -11.06
CA PRO A 84 1.80 -4.13 -9.94
C PRO A 84 0.82 -5.24 -9.57
N ASP A 85 1.35 -6.38 -9.12
CA ASP A 85 0.61 -7.42 -8.41
C ASP A 85 0.51 -7.12 -6.91
N TRP A 86 1.44 -6.29 -6.39
CA TRP A 86 1.52 -5.90 -4.99
C TRP A 86 1.65 -4.39 -4.83
N ILE A 87 0.79 -3.83 -3.99
CA ILE A 87 0.92 -2.47 -3.46
C ILE A 87 1.40 -2.61 -2.03
N VAL A 88 2.60 -2.12 -1.75
CA VAL A 88 3.21 -2.16 -0.42
C VAL A 88 3.32 -0.73 0.09
N SER A 89 2.66 -0.39 1.19
CA SER A 89 2.78 0.94 1.79
C SER A 89 3.63 0.88 3.06
N MET A 90 4.52 1.85 3.23
CA MET A 90 5.37 1.97 4.41
C MET A 90 5.33 3.38 5.01
N GLY A 91 5.01 3.48 6.30
CA GLY A 91 5.03 4.75 7.03
C GLY A 91 3.94 4.86 8.09
N GLY A 92 3.52 6.09 8.38
CA GLY A 92 2.36 6.36 9.24
C GLY A 92 1.03 6.29 8.50
N GLY A 93 0.00 6.92 9.06
CA GLY A 93 -1.35 6.95 8.48
C GLY A 93 -1.40 7.43 7.03
N SER A 94 -0.82 8.61 6.75
CA SER A 94 -0.90 9.28 5.45
C SER A 94 -0.48 8.41 4.24
N PRO A 95 0.73 7.81 4.19
CA PRO A 95 1.10 6.96 3.05
C PRO A 95 0.26 5.68 2.95
N ILE A 96 -0.23 5.12 4.06
CA ILE A 96 -1.05 3.90 4.03
C ILE A 96 -2.46 4.21 3.53
N ASP A 97 -3.07 5.29 4.01
CA ASP A 97 -4.40 5.74 3.58
C ASP A 97 -4.38 6.16 2.10
N ALA A 98 -3.36 6.93 1.68
CA ALA A 98 -3.16 7.29 0.29
C ALA A 98 -3.03 6.05 -0.60
N ALA A 99 -2.24 5.05 -0.18
CA ALA A 99 -2.04 3.83 -0.96
C ALA A 99 -3.33 3.00 -1.10
N LYS A 100 -4.20 2.96 -0.08
CA LYS A 100 -5.51 2.31 -0.18
C LYS A 100 -6.42 3.02 -1.19
N ALA A 101 -6.41 4.35 -1.21
CA ALA A 101 -7.16 5.12 -2.19
C ALA A 101 -6.58 4.92 -3.61
N MET A 102 -5.26 4.96 -3.77
CA MET A 102 -4.58 4.67 -5.04
C MET A 102 -4.94 3.26 -5.54
N TRP A 103 -4.99 2.28 -4.65
CA TRP A 103 -5.39 0.91 -4.96
C TRP A 103 -6.80 0.83 -5.53
N ALA A 104 -7.76 1.53 -4.93
CA ALA A 104 -9.14 1.58 -5.42
C ALA A 104 -9.21 2.11 -6.86
N PHE A 105 -8.54 3.23 -7.15
CA PHE A 105 -8.50 3.82 -8.50
C PHE A 105 -7.63 3.05 -9.50
N TYR A 106 -6.71 2.20 -9.03
CA TYR A 106 -5.97 1.27 -9.87
C TYR A 106 -6.84 0.09 -10.29
N GLU A 107 -7.58 -0.51 -9.35
CA GLU A 107 -8.54 -1.59 -9.61
C GLU A 107 -9.69 -1.08 -10.50
N TYR A 108 -10.23 0.11 -10.21
CA TYR A 108 -11.41 0.71 -10.84
C TYR A 108 -11.14 2.16 -11.27
N PRO A 109 -10.57 2.39 -12.47
CA PRO A 109 -10.21 3.73 -12.94
C PRO A 109 -11.41 4.67 -13.17
N ASP A 110 -12.59 4.11 -13.40
CA ASP A 110 -13.81 4.87 -13.72
C ASP A 110 -14.66 5.22 -12.49
N THR A 111 -14.27 4.75 -11.30
CA THR A 111 -14.93 5.08 -10.03
C THR A 111 -14.64 6.52 -9.62
N THR A 112 -15.58 7.18 -8.94
CA THR A 112 -15.38 8.52 -8.38
C THR A 112 -15.01 8.49 -6.89
N PHE A 113 -14.54 9.62 -6.36
CA PHE A 113 -14.26 9.73 -4.93
C PHE A 113 -15.55 9.64 -4.10
N GLU A 114 -16.64 10.22 -4.60
CA GLU A 114 -17.96 10.18 -3.97
C GLU A 114 -18.48 8.74 -3.83
N ASP A 115 -18.26 7.90 -4.84
CA ASP A 115 -18.61 6.49 -4.79
C ASP A 115 -17.86 5.76 -3.67
N LEU A 116 -16.57 6.04 -3.51
CA LEU A 116 -15.71 5.41 -2.49
C LEU A 116 -15.99 5.92 -1.07
N CYS A 117 -16.43 7.16 -0.91
CA CYS A 117 -16.81 7.71 0.40
C CYS A 117 -18.15 7.17 0.90
N THR A 118 -18.97 6.57 0.03
CA THR A 118 -20.24 5.97 0.42
C THR A 118 -19.98 4.65 1.16
N PRO A 119 -20.40 4.51 2.43
CA PRO A 119 -20.17 3.29 3.19
C PRO A 119 -20.74 2.05 2.50
N PHE A 120 -19.95 0.98 2.44
CA PHE A 120 -20.31 -0.31 1.81
C PHE A 120 -20.54 -0.28 0.30
N ASN A 121 -20.13 0.78 -0.39
CA ASN A 121 -20.21 0.90 -1.85
C ASN A 121 -18.91 0.51 -2.57
N PHE A 122 -17.92 -0.01 -1.83
CA PHE A 122 -16.64 -0.42 -2.41
C PHE A 122 -16.80 -1.67 -3.29
N PRO A 123 -16.30 -1.64 -4.54
CA PRO A 123 -16.25 -2.84 -5.38
C PRO A 123 -15.26 -3.86 -4.82
N GLU A 124 -15.34 -5.10 -5.31
CA GLU A 124 -14.48 -6.19 -4.84
C GLU A 124 -13.01 -5.95 -5.20
N LEU A 125 -12.18 -5.61 -4.21
CA LEU A 125 -10.74 -5.41 -4.42
C LEU A 125 -9.98 -6.74 -4.53
N ARG A 126 -8.71 -6.66 -4.97
CA ARG A 126 -7.77 -7.78 -5.15
C ARG A 126 -7.96 -8.54 -6.46
N THR A 127 -8.47 -7.87 -7.50
CA THR A 127 -8.54 -8.45 -8.85
C THR A 127 -7.25 -8.22 -9.63
N LYS A 128 -6.62 -7.05 -9.44
CA LYS A 128 -5.34 -6.68 -10.07
C LYS A 128 -4.16 -6.74 -9.10
N ALA A 129 -4.32 -6.27 -7.87
CA ALA A 129 -3.23 -6.21 -6.89
C ALA A 129 -3.64 -6.60 -5.47
N LYS A 130 -2.70 -7.14 -4.72
CA LYS A 130 -2.80 -7.32 -3.27
C LYS A 130 -2.19 -6.14 -2.54
N PHE A 131 -2.57 -5.95 -1.28
CA PHE A 131 -2.11 -4.84 -0.46
C PHE A 131 -1.37 -5.34 0.79
N ALA A 132 -0.23 -4.73 1.10
CA ALA A 132 0.51 -4.92 2.34
C ALA A 132 0.81 -3.57 2.99
N ALA A 133 0.49 -3.41 4.27
CA ALA A 133 0.81 -2.23 5.05
C ALA A 133 1.93 -2.52 6.05
N ILE A 134 2.93 -1.65 6.11
CA ILE A 134 4.05 -1.72 7.06
C ILE A 134 4.03 -0.42 7.89
N PRO A 135 3.36 -0.43 9.05
CA PRO A 135 3.27 0.75 9.89
C PRO A 135 4.62 1.07 10.55
N SER A 136 4.99 2.34 10.57
CA SER A 136 6.20 2.86 11.22
C SER A 136 5.92 3.73 12.44
N THR A 137 4.65 3.93 12.77
CA THR A 137 4.20 4.77 13.89
C THR A 137 3.36 3.96 14.85
N SER A 138 3.57 4.14 16.14
CA SER A 138 2.75 3.53 17.20
C SER A 138 1.44 4.29 17.40
N GLY A 139 0.61 4.40 16.34
CA GLY A 139 -0.75 4.94 16.46
C GLY A 139 -1.32 5.62 15.22
N THR A 140 -2.12 4.86 14.45
CA THR A 140 -3.25 5.25 13.58
C THR A 140 -4.10 4.01 13.31
N ALA A 141 -3.48 2.82 13.37
CA ALA A 141 -4.08 1.51 13.16
C ALA A 141 -4.67 1.34 11.75
N THR A 142 -4.24 2.14 10.78
CA THR A 142 -4.70 2.00 9.39
C THR A 142 -4.16 0.73 8.72
N GLU A 143 -3.18 0.04 9.30
CA GLU A 143 -2.75 -1.27 8.84
C GLU A 143 -3.82 -2.38 9.00
N VAL A 144 -4.85 -2.17 9.84
CA VAL A 144 -5.94 -3.13 10.12
C VAL A 144 -7.31 -2.68 9.63
#